data_AF-A0A7C6RTG5-F1
#
_entry.id   AF-A0A7C6RTG5-F1
#
_cell.length_a   1.000
_cell.length_b   1.000
_cell.length_c   1.000
_cell.angle_alpha   90.00
_cell.angle_beta   90.00
_cell.angle_gamma   90.00
#
_symmetry.space_group_name_H-M   'P 1'
#
loop_
_entity.id
_entity.type
_entity.pdbx_description
1 polymer ?
#
loop_
_entity_poly.entity_id
_entity_poly.type
_entity_poly.pdbx_seq_one_letter_code
_entity_poly.pdbx_strand_id
1 'polypeptide(L)'
;MKRSLVAVLVVMALLAVAGSSLAAELKLGKAEWAAHGTRCFTVAFVVLEGETIVGAYIDEYQMMAKSDTVGVPNADKDFGNAFANPEQWLGSKKVNSDFYSANMAKSGSTVSIADNFKAIEQFVIGMTVSELEALLNTTEPAAAVDMVTGATLVDTYGYLAAVWAAAQDALKN
;
A
#
# COMPACT_ATOMS: atom_id res chain seq x y z
N MET A 1 -12.20 -58.31 8.43
CA MET A 1 -11.57 -57.55 9.54
C MET A 1 -10.20 -56.99 9.17
N LYS A 2 -9.20 -57.79 8.76
CA LYS A 2 -7.85 -57.25 8.43
C LYS A 2 -7.83 -56.23 7.28
N ARG A 3 -8.59 -56.46 6.20
CA ARG A 3 -8.66 -55.53 5.06
C ARG A 3 -9.36 -54.20 5.36
N SER A 4 -10.40 -54.22 6.21
CA SER A 4 -11.09 -52.99 6.62
C SER A 4 -10.26 -52.18 7.60
N LEU A 5 -9.48 -52.83 8.46
CA LEU A 5 -8.58 -52.16 9.41
C LEU A 5 -7.44 -51.43 8.67
N VAL A 6 -6.88 -52.04 7.62
CA VAL A 6 -5.85 -51.42 6.77
C VAL A 6 -6.40 -50.22 6.00
N ALA A 7 -7.63 -50.32 5.45
CA ALA A 7 -8.27 -49.20 4.77
C ALA A 7 -8.52 -48.01 5.70
N VAL A 8 -8.97 -48.25 6.93
CA VAL A 8 -9.17 -47.20 7.94
C VAL A 8 -7.85 -46.56 8.35
N LEU A 9 -6.78 -47.34 8.53
CA LEU A 9 -5.44 -46.82 8.84
C LEU A 9 -4.85 -45.97 7.71
N VAL A 10 -5.07 -46.34 6.45
CA VAL A 10 -4.63 -45.55 5.28
C VAL A 10 -5.40 -44.24 5.18
N VAL A 11 -6.72 -44.26 5.41
CA VAL A 11 -7.55 -43.03 5.41
C VAL A 11 -7.18 -42.11 6.58
N MET A 12 -6.92 -42.67 7.77
CA MET A 12 -6.46 -41.89 8.93
C MET A 12 -5.07 -41.28 8.71
N ALA A 13 -4.15 -41.99 8.06
CA ALA A 13 -2.84 -41.46 7.70
C ALA A 13 -2.94 -40.34 6.65
N LEU A 14 -3.85 -40.46 5.67
CA LEU A 14 -4.13 -39.41 4.68
C LEU A 14 -4.75 -38.16 5.33
N LEU A 15 -5.67 -38.33 6.30
CA LEU A 15 -6.21 -37.20 7.07
C LEU A 15 -5.18 -36.56 8.00
N ALA A 16 -4.26 -37.34 8.58
CA ALA A 16 -3.19 -36.81 9.43
C ALA A 16 -2.15 -35.99 8.65
N VAL A 17 -1.89 -36.35 7.38
CA VAL A 17 -1.02 -35.57 6.48
C VAL A 17 -1.71 -34.29 6.00
N ALA A 18 -3.03 -34.31 5.79
CA ALA A 18 -3.82 -33.13 5.43
C ALA A 18 -4.00 -32.12 6.58
N GLY A 19 -3.74 -32.52 7.83
CA GLY A 19 -3.82 -31.67 9.02
C GLY A 19 -2.57 -30.81 9.29
N SER A 20 -1.54 -30.91 8.45
CA SER A 20 -0.36 -30.04 8.53
C SER A 20 -0.73 -28.71 7.86
N SER A 21 -1.10 -27.72 8.68
CA SER A 21 -1.42 -26.34 8.34
C SER A 21 -0.97 -25.89 6.93
N LEU A 22 -1.91 -25.82 5.98
CA LEU A 22 -1.78 -24.95 4.82
C LEU A 22 -2.00 -23.52 5.30
N ALA A 23 -1.06 -22.98 6.07
CA ALA A 23 -0.99 -21.54 6.24
C ALA A 23 -0.72 -20.99 4.84
N ALA A 24 -1.60 -20.12 4.35
CA ALA A 24 -1.41 -19.57 3.03
C ALA A 24 -0.11 -18.78 2.99
N GLU A 25 0.66 -18.98 1.92
CA GLU A 25 1.89 -18.26 1.71
C GLU A 25 1.57 -16.80 1.43
N LEU A 26 2.10 -15.91 2.29
CA LEU A 26 1.96 -14.48 2.13
C LEU A 26 3.23 -13.91 1.52
N LYS A 27 3.07 -13.17 0.43
CA LYS A 27 4.18 -12.46 -0.24
C LYS A 27 4.05 -10.96 -0.01
N LEU A 28 5.13 -10.33 0.45
CA LEU A 28 5.20 -8.88 0.63
C LEU A 28 5.96 -8.27 -0.55
N GLY A 29 5.47 -7.17 -1.09
CA GLY A 29 6.18 -6.35 -2.07
C GLY A 29 6.18 -4.88 -1.70
N LYS A 30 7.14 -4.13 -2.24
CA LYS A 30 7.30 -2.70 -2.03
C LYS A 30 7.54 -1.98 -3.36
N ALA A 31 6.96 -0.79 -3.49
CA ALA A 31 7.31 0.14 -4.56
C ALA A 31 7.58 1.54 -4.02
N GLU A 32 8.56 2.21 -4.62
CA GLU A 32 8.71 3.66 -4.59
C GLU A 32 8.19 4.20 -5.92
N TRP A 33 7.34 5.21 -5.87
CA TRP A 33 6.59 5.67 -7.05
C TRP A 33 6.39 7.18 -7.07
N ALA A 34 6.25 7.74 -8.27
CA ALA A 34 5.91 9.15 -8.47
C ALA A 34 4.39 9.29 -8.70
N ALA A 35 3.58 9.01 -7.67
CA ALA A 35 2.12 9.08 -7.81
C ALA A 35 1.61 10.52 -7.93
N HIS A 36 2.27 11.47 -7.27
CA HIS A 36 1.81 12.85 -7.17
C HIS A 36 2.96 13.84 -7.38
N GLY A 37 2.87 14.62 -8.46
CA GLY A 37 3.81 15.71 -8.76
C GLY A 37 5.29 15.29 -8.76
N THR A 38 6.17 16.23 -8.44
CA THR A 38 7.65 16.05 -8.48
C THR A 38 8.35 16.44 -7.18
N ARG A 39 7.59 16.81 -6.14
CA ARG A 39 8.12 17.32 -4.86
C ARG A 39 8.07 16.29 -3.74
N CYS A 40 7.56 15.10 -4.04
CA CYS A 40 7.36 14.00 -3.12
C CYS A 40 7.52 12.67 -3.87
N PHE A 41 7.55 11.59 -3.11
CA PHE A 41 7.49 10.24 -3.64
C PHE A 41 6.64 9.36 -2.73
N THR A 42 5.89 8.47 -3.35
CA THR A 42 5.04 7.49 -2.69
C THR A 42 5.85 6.26 -2.33
N VAL A 43 5.57 5.67 -1.18
CA VAL A 43 5.97 4.31 -0.81
C VAL A 43 4.71 3.49 -0.68
N ALA A 44 4.61 2.41 -1.44
CA ALA A 44 3.52 1.45 -1.36
C ALA A 44 4.05 0.08 -0.90
N PHE A 45 3.28 -0.60 -0.07
CA PHE A 45 3.47 -1.99 0.32
C PHE A 45 2.21 -2.78 -0.01
N VAL A 46 2.38 -4.00 -0.52
CA VAL A 46 1.29 -4.93 -0.81
C VAL A 46 1.61 -6.29 -0.23
N VAL A 47 0.61 -6.92 0.39
CA VAL A 47 0.65 -8.33 0.80
C VAL A 47 -0.28 -9.12 -0.11
N LEU A 48 0.25 -10.17 -0.73
CA LEU A 48 -0.49 -11.10 -1.55
C LEU A 48 -0.70 -12.43 -0.83
N GLU A 49 -1.89 -13.01 -0.99
CA GLU A 49 -2.18 -14.42 -0.75
C GLU A 49 -2.45 -15.05 -2.12
N GLY A 50 -1.48 -15.82 -2.65
CA GLY A 50 -1.48 -16.18 -4.07
C GLY A 50 -1.36 -14.94 -4.96
N GLU A 51 -2.37 -14.66 -5.78
CA GLU A 51 -2.45 -13.45 -6.63
C GLU A 51 -3.37 -12.36 -6.06
N THR A 52 -4.04 -12.63 -4.94
CA THR A 52 -5.03 -11.73 -4.34
C THR A 52 -4.37 -10.78 -3.35
N ILE A 53 -4.69 -9.50 -3.46
CA ILE A 53 -4.26 -8.47 -2.52
C ILE A 53 -5.04 -8.63 -1.21
N VAL A 54 -4.34 -9.01 -0.14
CA VAL A 54 -4.92 -9.15 1.21
C VAL A 54 -4.48 -8.03 2.16
N GLY A 55 -3.52 -7.21 1.74
CA GLY A 55 -3.12 -6.01 2.46
C GLY A 55 -2.48 -5.00 1.51
N ALA A 56 -2.75 -3.72 1.75
CA ALA A 56 -2.12 -2.60 1.05
C ALA A 56 -1.82 -1.49 2.05
N TYR A 57 -0.71 -0.79 1.86
CA TYR A 57 -0.36 0.40 2.62
C TYR A 57 0.34 1.40 1.69
N ILE A 58 -0.09 2.65 1.74
CA ILE A 58 0.46 3.76 0.98
C ILE A 58 0.93 4.81 1.99
N ASP A 59 2.09 5.40 1.76
CA ASP A 59 2.47 6.66 2.37
C ASP A 59 3.20 7.51 1.33
N GLU A 60 3.32 8.80 1.58
CA GLU A 60 4.02 9.69 0.69
C GLU A 60 4.93 10.61 1.48
N TYR A 61 6.16 10.74 1.02
CA TYR A 61 7.21 11.50 1.68
C TYR A 61 7.49 12.77 0.92
N GLN A 62 7.51 13.89 1.63
CA GLN A 62 7.75 15.21 1.07
C GLN A 62 8.71 16.00 1.98
N MET A 63 9.47 16.94 1.42
CA MET A 63 10.17 17.94 2.23
C MET A 63 9.15 18.87 2.91
N MET A 64 9.14 18.90 4.24
CA MET A 64 8.21 19.67 5.09
C MET A 64 8.96 20.57 6.07
N ALA A 65 8.32 21.66 6.52
CA ALA A 65 8.90 22.59 7.48
C ALA A 65 9.05 21.96 8.87
N LYS A 66 10.22 22.11 9.49
CA LYS A 66 10.52 21.51 10.81
C LYS A 66 9.62 22.02 11.94
N SER A 67 9.16 23.27 11.86
CA SER A 67 8.40 23.95 12.92
C SER A 67 7.12 23.23 13.33
N ASP A 68 6.46 22.57 12.38
CA ASP A 68 5.08 22.10 12.53
C ASP A 68 4.89 20.61 12.19
N THR A 69 5.99 19.90 11.93
CA THR A 69 5.92 18.50 11.47
C THR A 69 6.87 17.59 12.24
N VAL A 70 6.98 16.34 11.83
CA VAL A 70 7.91 15.33 12.33
C VAL A 70 8.63 14.74 11.13
N GLY A 71 9.97 14.77 11.16
CA GLY A 71 10.82 14.21 10.11
C GLY A 71 10.95 12.70 10.22
N VAL A 72 11.48 12.10 9.15
CA VAL A 72 11.94 10.70 9.20
C VAL A 72 13.05 10.52 10.24
N PRO A 73 13.29 9.30 10.73
CA PRO A 73 14.36 9.05 11.70
C PRO A 73 15.70 9.62 11.24
N ASN A 74 16.42 10.27 12.16
CA ASN A 74 17.72 10.93 11.95
C ASN A 74 17.69 12.18 11.03
N ALA A 75 16.52 12.67 10.62
CA ALA A 75 16.41 13.93 9.86
C ALA A 75 16.87 15.18 10.64
N ASP A 76 16.97 15.09 11.95
CA ASP A 76 17.54 16.07 12.88
C ASP A 76 19.05 15.84 13.14
N LYS A 77 19.65 14.82 12.52
CA LYS A 77 21.05 14.42 12.66
C LYS A 77 21.76 14.46 11.29
N ASP A 78 22.85 13.73 11.15
CA ASP A 78 23.70 13.71 9.95
C ASP A 78 22.96 13.38 8.65
N PHE A 79 21.90 12.58 8.70
CA PHE A 79 21.07 12.30 7.52
C PHE A 79 20.40 13.58 6.98
N GLY A 80 19.95 14.46 7.88
CA GLY A 80 19.34 15.74 7.52
C GLY A 80 20.31 16.77 6.94
N ASN A 81 21.61 16.62 7.16
CA ASN A 81 22.62 17.55 6.63
C ASN A 81 22.69 17.54 5.11
N ALA A 82 22.18 16.50 4.46
CA ALA A 82 22.10 16.40 3.00
C ALA A 82 20.90 17.18 2.40
N PHE A 83 19.96 17.67 3.21
CA PHE A 83 18.80 18.38 2.71
C PHE A 83 19.18 19.80 2.27
N ALA A 84 18.77 20.18 1.06
CA ALA A 84 19.11 21.47 0.45
C ALA A 84 18.61 22.68 1.27
N ASN A 85 17.51 22.51 2.01
CA ASN A 85 16.98 23.51 2.92
C ASN A 85 17.08 23.00 4.37
N PRO A 86 17.91 23.63 5.24
CA PRO A 86 18.09 23.19 6.62
C PRO A 86 16.85 23.40 7.51
N GLU A 87 15.88 24.22 7.09
CA GLU A 87 14.61 24.43 7.80
C GLU A 87 13.54 23.40 7.43
N GLN A 88 13.89 22.46 6.54
CA GLN A 88 13.03 21.37 6.12
C GLN A 88 13.64 20.02 6.45
N TRP A 89 12.79 19.02 6.56
CA TRP A 89 13.17 17.61 6.55
C TRP A 89 12.29 16.81 5.61
N LEU A 90 12.74 15.61 5.23
CA LEU A 90 11.85 14.64 4.65
C LEU A 90 10.88 14.13 5.73
N GLY A 91 9.58 14.17 5.47
CA GLY A 91 8.54 13.72 6.40
C GLY A 91 7.45 12.92 5.69
N SER A 92 6.87 11.96 6.42
CA SER A 92 5.70 11.19 5.98
C SER A 92 4.45 12.05 6.03
N LYS A 93 3.61 11.99 4.98
CA LYS A 93 2.30 12.64 4.96
C LYS A 93 1.32 11.97 5.92
N LYS A 94 1.41 10.65 6.15
CA LYS A 94 0.58 9.98 7.17
C LYS A 94 0.96 10.37 8.60
N VAL A 95 2.25 10.39 8.93
CA VAL A 95 2.72 10.84 10.26
C VAL A 95 2.34 12.29 10.50
N ASN A 96 2.41 13.13 9.46
CA ASN A 96 2.05 14.55 9.51
C ASN A 96 0.64 14.82 8.94
N SER A 97 -0.30 13.89 9.13
CA SER A 97 -1.60 13.94 8.45
C SER A 97 -2.39 15.20 8.78
N ASP A 98 -2.43 15.63 10.04
CA ASP A 98 -3.18 16.83 10.44
C ASP A 98 -2.63 18.09 9.76
N PHE A 99 -1.30 18.27 9.80
CA PHE A 99 -0.63 19.39 9.15
C PHE A 99 -0.87 19.39 7.64
N TYR A 100 -0.68 18.23 6.99
CA TYR A 100 -0.80 18.14 5.54
C TYR A 100 -2.26 18.31 5.10
N SER A 101 -3.21 17.72 5.83
CA SER A 101 -4.65 17.84 5.56
C SER A 101 -5.14 19.27 5.74
N ALA A 102 -4.59 20.03 6.70
CA ALA A 102 -4.89 21.45 6.83
C ALA A 102 -4.46 22.26 5.60
N ASN A 103 -3.40 21.86 4.91
CA ASN A 103 -3.00 22.47 3.63
C ASN A 103 -3.90 22.01 2.48
N MET A 104 -4.28 20.73 2.43
CA MET A 104 -5.23 20.22 1.44
C MET A 104 -6.61 20.89 1.54
N ALA A 105 -7.07 21.18 2.76
CA ALA A 105 -8.34 21.86 3.00
C ALA A 105 -8.38 23.26 2.39
N LYS A 106 -7.24 23.97 2.34
CA LYS A 106 -7.11 25.27 1.64
C LYS A 106 -7.31 25.14 0.13
N SER A 107 -7.09 23.94 -0.41
CA SER A 107 -7.35 23.56 -1.82
C SER A 107 -8.70 22.85 -1.99
N GLY A 108 -9.55 22.83 -0.97
CA GLY A 108 -10.92 22.33 -1.04
C GLY A 108 -11.10 20.85 -0.69
N SER A 109 -10.06 20.13 -0.26
CA SER A 109 -10.24 18.74 0.20
C SER A 109 -11.01 18.69 1.52
N THR A 110 -11.97 17.77 1.61
CA THR A 110 -12.79 17.52 2.81
C THR A 110 -12.38 16.25 3.55
N VAL A 111 -11.37 15.52 3.04
CA VAL A 111 -10.91 14.24 3.55
C VAL A 111 -9.44 14.36 3.91
N SER A 112 -9.05 13.81 5.07
CA SER A 112 -7.65 13.84 5.50
C SER A 112 -6.75 13.04 4.54
N ILE A 113 -5.46 13.37 4.45
CA ILE A 113 -4.53 12.61 3.59
C ILE A 113 -4.46 11.13 3.99
N ALA A 114 -4.50 10.85 5.30
CA ALA A 114 -4.51 9.48 5.82
C ALA A 114 -5.78 8.72 5.42
N ASP A 115 -6.95 9.37 5.49
CA ASP A 115 -8.22 8.74 5.10
C ASP A 115 -8.32 8.54 3.58
N ASN A 116 -7.80 9.47 2.78
CA ASN A 116 -7.69 9.29 1.34
C ASN A 116 -6.85 8.04 1.00
N PHE A 117 -5.64 7.93 1.58
CA PHE A 117 -4.80 6.76 1.36
C PHE A 117 -5.46 5.47 1.84
N LYS A 118 -6.12 5.50 3.00
CA LYS A 118 -6.87 4.35 3.50
C LYS A 118 -7.99 3.93 2.56
N ALA A 119 -8.73 4.86 1.97
CA ALA A 119 -9.77 4.52 1.00
C ALA A 119 -9.19 3.81 -0.24
N ILE A 120 -8.06 4.29 -0.76
CA ILE A 120 -7.34 3.67 -1.89
C ILE A 120 -6.81 2.28 -1.50
N GLU A 121 -6.23 2.14 -0.31
CA GLU A 121 -5.76 0.86 0.23
C GLU A 121 -6.90 -0.16 0.33
N GLN A 122 -8.07 0.26 0.83
CA GLN A 122 -9.22 -0.63 0.97
C GLN A 122 -9.85 -0.99 -0.36
N PHE A 123 -9.84 -0.08 -1.34
CA PHE A 123 -10.39 -0.31 -2.67
C PHE A 123 -9.74 -1.49 -3.40
N VAL A 124 -8.44 -1.71 -3.19
CA VAL A 124 -7.69 -2.79 -3.85
C VAL A 124 -7.75 -4.13 -3.12
N ILE A 125 -8.24 -4.19 -1.88
CA ILE A 125 -8.32 -5.44 -1.12
C ILE A 125 -9.30 -6.39 -1.79
N GLY A 126 -8.86 -7.64 -1.99
CA GLY A 126 -9.64 -8.68 -2.66
C GLY A 126 -9.49 -8.70 -4.18
N MET A 127 -8.92 -7.65 -4.80
CA MET A 127 -8.56 -7.69 -6.21
C MET A 127 -7.36 -8.62 -6.43
N THR A 128 -7.30 -9.27 -7.59
CA THR A 128 -6.06 -9.89 -8.07
C THR A 128 -5.11 -8.84 -8.66
N VAL A 129 -3.82 -9.18 -8.77
CA VAL A 129 -2.85 -8.30 -9.45
C VAL A 129 -3.27 -8.00 -10.90
N SER A 130 -3.84 -8.98 -11.61
CA SER A 130 -4.30 -8.82 -13.00
C SER A 130 -5.58 -7.99 -13.11
N GLU A 131 -6.49 -8.07 -12.13
CA GLU A 131 -7.67 -7.19 -12.07
C GLU A 131 -7.26 -5.73 -11.86
N LEU A 132 -6.29 -5.47 -10.97
CA LEU A 132 -5.77 -4.12 -10.75
C LEU A 132 -5.03 -3.59 -11.99
N GLU A 133 -4.26 -4.44 -12.67
CA GLU A 133 -3.62 -4.07 -13.95
C GLU A 133 -4.65 -3.74 -15.03
N ALA A 134 -5.68 -4.58 -15.19
CA ALA A 134 -6.75 -4.35 -16.16
C ALA A 134 -7.48 -3.03 -15.87
N LEU A 135 -7.77 -2.75 -14.60
CA LEU A 135 -8.37 -1.50 -14.18
C LEU A 135 -7.51 -0.29 -14.57
N LEU A 136 -6.20 -0.33 -14.29
CA LEU A 136 -5.27 0.73 -14.65
C LEU A 136 -5.14 0.95 -16.16
N ASN A 137 -5.27 -0.11 -16.96
CA ASN A 137 -5.20 -0.04 -18.41
C ASN A 137 -6.47 0.53 -19.07
N THR A 138 -7.62 0.45 -18.40
CA THR A 138 -8.91 0.94 -18.91
C THR A 138 -9.37 2.25 -18.27
N THR A 139 -8.67 2.71 -17.23
CA THR A 139 -9.03 3.92 -16.49
C THR A 139 -8.23 5.11 -17.01
N GLU A 140 -8.93 6.14 -17.47
CA GLU A 140 -8.32 7.45 -17.70
C GLU A 140 -7.85 8.05 -16.36
N PRO A 141 -6.59 8.55 -16.24
CA PRO A 141 -6.03 8.94 -14.95
C PRO A 141 -6.89 9.94 -14.15
N ALA A 142 -7.50 10.92 -14.85
CA ALA A 142 -8.34 11.92 -14.21
C ALA A 142 -9.67 11.36 -13.67
N ALA A 143 -10.13 10.22 -14.17
CA ALA A 143 -11.38 9.58 -13.75
C ALA A 143 -11.20 8.64 -12.54
N ALA A 144 -9.95 8.28 -12.20
CA ALA A 144 -9.69 7.32 -11.13
C ALA A 144 -10.18 7.79 -9.75
N VAL A 145 -10.18 9.11 -9.51
CA VAL A 145 -10.68 9.68 -8.24
C VAL A 145 -12.15 9.37 -8.01
N ASP A 146 -12.96 9.29 -9.06
CA ASP A 146 -14.40 9.04 -8.96
C ASP A 146 -14.72 7.56 -8.68
N MET A 147 -13.75 6.67 -8.88
CA MET A 147 -13.92 5.23 -8.68
C MET A 147 -13.72 4.79 -7.23
N VAL A 148 -12.87 5.50 -6.49
CA VAL A 148 -12.51 5.15 -5.11
C VAL A 148 -13.37 5.94 -4.15
N THR A 149 -14.48 5.32 -3.71
CA THR A 149 -15.36 5.93 -2.71
C THR A 149 -14.59 6.27 -1.45
N GLY A 150 -14.65 7.54 -1.03
CA GLY A 150 -13.95 8.04 0.16
C GLY A 150 -12.58 8.65 -0.11
N ALA A 151 -12.05 8.52 -1.33
CA ALA A 151 -10.90 9.30 -1.78
C ALA A 151 -11.35 10.54 -2.57
N THR A 152 -10.57 11.61 -2.47
CA THR A 152 -10.77 12.92 -3.12
C THR A 152 -9.50 13.40 -3.82
N LEU A 153 -8.45 12.57 -3.87
CA LEU A 153 -7.18 12.90 -4.50
C LEU A 153 -7.31 12.72 -6.01
N VAL A 154 -7.11 13.80 -6.77
CA VAL A 154 -7.07 13.75 -8.24
C VAL A 154 -6.01 12.79 -8.77
N ASP A 155 -4.94 12.56 -8.01
CA ASP A 155 -3.85 11.65 -8.34
C ASP A 155 -4.12 10.17 -7.97
N THR A 156 -5.39 9.79 -7.69
CA THR A 156 -5.77 8.42 -7.31
C THR A 156 -5.22 7.36 -8.26
N TYR A 157 -5.17 7.63 -9.56
CA TYR A 157 -4.56 6.73 -10.55
C TYR A 157 -3.09 6.41 -10.23
N GLY A 158 -2.30 7.44 -9.88
CA GLY A 158 -0.89 7.29 -9.56
C GLY A 158 -0.68 6.44 -8.31
N TYR A 159 -1.56 6.57 -7.32
CA TYR A 159 -1.51 5.76 -6.09
C TYR A 159 -1.91 4.31 -6.34
N LEU A 160 -2.92 4.06 -7.18
CA LEU A 160 -3.26 2.70 -7.63
C LEU A 160 -2.12 2.07 -8.44
N ALA A 161 -1.43 2.85 -9.28
CA ALA A 161 -0.25 2.40 -10.00
C ALA A 161 0.92 2.05 -9.06
N ALA A 162 1.12 2.82 -7.98
CA ALA A 162 2.11 2.50 -6.95
C ALA A 162 1.79 1.17 -6.24
N VAL A 163 0.52 0.94 -5.90
CA VAL A 163 0.05 -0.33 -5.33
C VAL A 163 0.28 -1.48 -6.31
N TRP A 164 -0.09 -1.32 -7.59
CA TRP A 164 0.17 -2.35 -8.61
C TRP A 164 1.65 -2.66 -8.76
N ALA A 165 2.52 -1.64 -8.78
CA ALA A 165 3.97 -1.84 -8.81
C ALA A 165 4.47 -2.64 -7.60
N ALA A 166 3.96 -2.37 -6.40
CA ALA A 166 4.28 -3.14 -5.19
C ALA A 166 3.73 -4.57 -5.26
N ALA A 167 2.56 -4.80 -5.85
CA ALA A 167 2.01 -6.13 -6.09
C ALA A 167 2.86 -6.93 -7.09
N GLN A 168 3.34 -6.28 -8.15
CA GLN A 168 4.26 -6.88 -9.13
C GLN A 168 5.63 -7.23 -8.51
N ASP A 169 6.08 -6.45 -7.52
CA ASP A 169 7.26 -6.78 -6.72
C ASP A 169 6.99 -8.01 -5.84
N ALA A 170 5.84 -8.06 -5.16
CA ALA A 170 5.45 -9.19 -4.31
C ALA A 170 5.42 -10.53 -5.07
N LEU A 171 4.94 -10.56 -6.32
CA LEU A 171 4.93 -11.76 -7.15
C LEU A 171 6.32 -12.34 -7.44
N LYS A 172 7.37 -11.50 -7.39
CA LYS A 172 8.76 -11.90 -7.67
C LYS A 172 9.50 -12.44 -6.45
N ASN A 173 8.98 -12.19 -5.25
CA ASN A 173 9.53 -12.67 -3.98
C ASN A 173 9.11 -14.13 -3.72
#